data_AF-A0A0R3QF88-F1
#
_entry.id   AF-A0A0R3QF88-F1
#
_cell.length_a   1.000
_cell.length_b   1.000
_cell.length_c   1.000
_cell.angle_alpha   90.00
_cell.angle_beta   90.00
_cell.angle_gamma   90.00
#
_symmetry.space_group_name_H-M   'P 1'
#
loop_
_entity.id
_entity.type
_entity.pdbx_description
1 polymer ?
#
loop_
_entity_poly.entity_id
_entity_poly.type
_entity_poly.pdbx_seq_one_letter_code
_entity_poly.pdbx_strand_id
1 'polypeptide(L)'
;LGELVHHHSLHADGLICTLLYPASKKERPPMVFSLSPTQPDEWEVERSEIIMRSGGQYGDVYEGYWKKHEKVVAVKTLKEEAMALHDFLAEAAIMKDLHHPNLVQLMGVCTREPPFYIITEYMNRGNLLD
;
A
#
# COMPACT_ATOMS: atom_id res chain seq x y z
N LEU A 1 14.36 32.91 -3.64
CA LEU A 1 13.15 32.42 -2.94
C LEU A 1 13.32 32.41 -1.42
N GLY A 2 14.41 31.85 -0.87
CA GLY A 2 14.63 31.81 0.59
C GLY A 2 14.61 33.17 1.27
N GLU A 3 15.29 34.18 0.69
CA GLU A 3 15.30 35.56 1.20
C GLU A 3 13.90 36.19 1.22
N LEU A 4 13.06 35.91 0.21
CA LEU A 4 11.68 36.40 0.13
C LEU A 4 10.80 35.76 1.22
N VAL A 5 10.96 34.45 1.46
CA VAL A 5 10.27 33.75 2.55
C VAL A 5 10.71 34.32 3.91
N HIS A 6 12.01 34.62 4.08
CA HIS A 6 12.52 35.22 5.30
C HIS A 6 11.95 36.63 5.55
N HIS A 7 11.95 37.50 4.54
CA HIS A 7 11.33 38.83 4.63
C HIS A 7 9.87 38.72 5.08
N HIS A 8 9.09 37.87 4.39
CA HIS A 8 7.68 37.71 4.71
C HIS A 8 7.39 36.92 6.01
N SER A 9 8.40 36.28 6.60
CA SER A 9 8.29 35.71 7.96
C SER A 9 8.33 36.78 9.05
N LEU A 10 8.97 37.93 8.78
CA LEU A 10 9.09 39.05 9.71
C LEU A 10 8.02 40.13 9.45
N HIS A 11 7.67 40.36 8.19
CA HIS A 11 6.80 41.46 7.77
C HIS A 11 5.75 40.99 6.75
N ALA A 12 4.48 41.33 6.95
CA ALA A 12 3.43 40.90 6.02
C ALA A 12 3.59 41.56 4.63
N ASP A 13 3.92 42.85 4.60
CA ASP A 13 4.30 43.62 3.40
C ASP A 13 3.42 43.34 2.16
N GLY A 14 2.11 43.50 2.32
CA GLY A 14 1.10 43.25 1.29
C GLY A 14 0.39 41.90 1.38
N LEU A 15 0.91 40.95 2.17
CA LEU A 15 0.18 39.73 2.55
C LEU A 15 -0.83 40.00 3.67
N ILE A 16 -1.79 39.09 3.84
CA ILE A 16 -2.78 39.17 4.94
C ILE A 16 -2.12 39.01 6.32
N CYS A 17 -1.05 38.20 6.41
CA CYS A 17 -0.25 37.98 7.62
C CYS A 17 1.16 37.51 7.25
N THR A 18 2.04 37.39 8.25
CA THR A 18 3.40 36.88 8.09
C THR A 18 3.43 35.36 7.94
N LEU A 19 4.50 34.86 7.33
CA LEU A 19 4.78 33.44 7.17
C LEU A 19 5.34 32.86 8.50
N LEU A 20 4.45 32.43 9.38
CA LEU A 20 4.84 32.01 10.74
C LEU A 20 5.38 30.58 10.80
N TYR A 21 4.69 29.64 10.16
CA TYR A 21 4.98 28.21 10.31
C TYR A 21 4.97 27.51 8.95
N PRO A 22 6.07 26.87 8.54
CA PRO A 22 6.07 26.00 7.38
C PRO A 22 5.05 24.87 7.60
N ALA A 23 4.21 24.60 6.60
CA ALA A 23 3.30 23.47 6.64
C ALA A 23 4.09 22.15 6.66
N SER A 24 3.73 21.25 7.56
CA SER A 24 4.32 19.91 7.62
C SER A 24 4.11 19.18 6.30
N LYS A 25 5.20 18.70 5.69
CA LYS A 25 5.10 17.83 4.52
C LYS A 25 4.50 16.50 4.97
N LYS A 26 3.36 16.12 4.39
CA LYS A 26 2.90 14.75 4.47
C LYS A 26 3.82 13.92 3.57
N GLU A 27 4.87 13.34 4.15
CA GLU A 27 5.63 12.32 3.46
C GLU A 27 4.70 11.14 3.21
N ARG A 28 4.30 10.97 1.95
CA ARG A 28 3.80 9.67 1.52
C ARG A 28 5.05 8.79 1.48
N PRO A 29 5.09 7.65 2.19
CA PRO A 29 6.19 6.72 2.00
C PRO A 29 6.29 6.47 0.49
N PRO A 30 7.51 6.58 -0.06
CA PRO A 30 7.65 6.49 -1.51
C PRO A 30 7.09 5.12 -1.92
N MET A 31 6.44 5.06 -3.11
CA MET A 31 5.93 3.83 -3.72
C MET A 31 7.12 2.93 -4.08
N VAL A 32 7.81 2.43 -3.07
CA VAL A 32 9.10 1.77 -3.17
C VAL A 32 8.94 0.48 -2.41
N PHE A 33 8.13 -0.40 -2.99
CA PHE A 33 8.56 -1.77 -3.11
C PHE A 33 9.38 -1.84 -4.40
N SER A 34 10.54 -1.15 -4.43
CA SER A 34 11.56 -1.43 -5.45
C SER A 34 12.15 -2.76 -5.05
N LEU A 35 11.48 -3.81 -5.48
CA LEU A 35 12.03 -5.14 -5.46
C LEU A 35 13.15 -5.15 -6.52
N SER A 36 14.20 -5.93 -6.26
CA SER A 36 15.45 -5.83 -7.03
C SER A 36 15.29 -6.48 -8.41
N PRO A 37 15.84 -5.90 -9.49
CA PRO A 37 15.61 -6.34 -10.88
C PRO A 37 16.24 -7.70 -11.25
N THR A 38 16.65 -8.50 -10.27
CA THR A 38 17.47 -9.70 -10.48
C THR A 38 16.79 -11.02 -10.09
N GLN A 39 15.51 -11.04 -9.72
CA GLN A 39 14.82 -12.30 -9.38
C GLN A 39 13.57 -12.53 -10.25
N PRO A 40 13.44 -13.72 -10.87
CA PRO A 40 12.38 -14.03 -11.85
C PRO A 40 10.98 -14.22 -11.24
N ASP A 41 10.81 -14.01 -9.93
CA ASP A 41 9.51 -14.16 -9.26
C ASP A 41 9.38 -13.15 -8.10
N GLU A 42 9.61 -11.88 -8.45
CA GLU A 42 9.76 -10.71 -7.58
C GLU A 42 8.59 -10.52 -6.58
N TRP A 43 7.39 -10.94 -6.98
CA TRP A 43 6.16 -10.75 -6.22
C TRP A 43 5.82 -11.91 -5.28
N GLU A 44 6.45 -13.07 -5.45
CA GLU A 44 6.08 -14.28 -4.71
C GLU A 44 6.68 -14.24 -3.30
N VAL A 45 5.82 -14.35 -2.29
CA VAL A 45 6.17 -14.25 -0.88
C VAL A 45 6.03 -15.62 -0.22
N GLU A 46 6.92 -15.93 0.71
CA GLU A 46 6.76 -17.11 1.55
C GLU A 46 5.53 -16.93 2.45
N ARG A 47 4.51 -17.79 2.31
CA ARG A 47 3.27 -17.67 3.09
C ARG A 47 3.51 -17.63 4.61
N SER A 48 4.54 -18.34 5.07
CA SER A 48 4.94 -18.36 6.48
C SER A 48 5.28 -16.97 7.03
N GLU A 49 5.59 -15.99 6.16
CA GLU A 49 5.88 -14.60 6.50
C GLU A 49 4.63 -13.76 6.81
N ILE A 50 3.45 -14.26 6.45
CA ILE A 50 2.17 -13.57 6.61
C ILE A 50 1.39 -14.20 7.77
N ILE A 51 1.12 -13.40 8.79
CA ILE A 51 0.27 -13.77 9.92
C ILE A 51 -1.11 -13.17 9.71
N MET A 52 -2.13 -14.00 9.50
CA MET A 52 -3.52 -13.56 9.41
C MET A 52 -4.03 -13.13 10.79
N ARG A 53 -4.66 -11.95 10.90
CA ARG A 53 -5.12 -11.37 12.18
C ARG A 53 -6.64 -11.35 12.32
N SER A 54 -7.33 -10.53 11.54
CA SER A 54 -8.78 -10.32 11.64
C SER A 54 -9.44 -10.42 10.26
N GLY A 55 -10.68 -10.92 10.21
CA GLY A 55 -11.48 -10.96 8.99
C GLY A 55 -12.08 -9.59 8.69
N GLY A 56 -11.97 -9.15 7.44
CA GLY A 56 -12.57 -7.91 6.95
C GLY A 56 -14.03 -8.10 6.51
N GLN A 57 -14.68 -6.98 6.21
CA GLN A 57 -16.08 -6.89 5.78
C GLN A 57 -16.36 -7.56 4.42
N TYR A 58 -15.31 -7.82 3.62
CA TYR A 58 -15.41 -8.31 2.24
C TYR A 58 -15.41 -9.84 2.10
N GLY A 59 -15.56 -10.60 3.20
CA GLY A 59 -15.68 -12.06 3.21
C GLY A 59 -14.36 -12.81 2.97
N ASP A 60 -13.54 -12.32 2.03
CA ASP A 60 -12.30 -12.95 1.56
C ASP A 60 -11.05 -12.09 1.75
N VAL A 61 -11.19 -10.93 2.40
CA VAL A 61 -10.06 -10.02 2.70
C VAL A 61 -9.86 -9.95 4.21
N TYR A 62 -8.62 -10.09 4.64
CA TYR A 62 -8.22 -10.13 6.03
C TYR A 62 -7.17 -9.06 6.31
N GLU A 63 -7.15 -8.54 7.54
CA GLU A 63 -5.97 -7.87 8.06
C GLU A 63 -4.89 -8.93 8.33
N GLY A 64 -3.68 -8.67 7.86
CA GLY A 64 -2.51 -9.51 8.10
C GLY A 64 -1.31 -8.69 8.60
N TYR A 65 -0.30 -9.40 9.09
CA TYR A 65 1.00 -8.83 9.47
C TYR A 65 2.11 -9.52 8.70
N TRP A 66 2.92 -8.74 8.00
CA TRP A 66 4.09 -9.21 7.27
C TRP A 66 5.33 -9.11 8.17
N LYS A 67 5.83 -10.25 8.64
CA LYS A 67 6.97 -10.32 9.58
C LYS A 67 8.23 -9.64 9.03
N LYS A 68 8.73 -10.05 7.85
CA LYS A 68 9.94 -9.51 7.22
C LYS A 68 9.99 -7.97 7.14
N HIS A 69 8.84 -7.32 6.94
CA HIS A 69 8.75 -5.86 6.75
C HIS A 69 8.12 -5.14 7.96
N GLU A 70 7.79 -5.87 9.02
CA GLU A 70 7.14 -5.35 10.23
C GLU A 70 5.92 -4.44 9.94
N LYS A 71 5.05 -4.86 9.02
CA LYS A 71 3.97 -4.01 8.48
C LYS A 71 2.62 -4.72 8.45
N VAL A 72 1.55 -3.97 8.74
CA VAL A 72 0.16 -4.40 8.57
C VAL A 72 -0.22 -4.34 7.08
N VAL A 73 -0.87 -5.40 6.60
CA VAL A 73 -1.26 -5.60 5.20
C VAL A 73 -2.72 -6.04 5.09
N ALA A 74 -3.32 -5.85 3.92
CA ALA A 74 -4.59 -6.48 3.56
C ALA A 74 -4.30 -7.70 2.70
N VAL A 75 -4.87 -8.85 3.08
CA VAL A 75 -4.64 -10.15 2.44
C VAL A 75 -5.96 -10.68 1.90
N LYS A 76 -6.10 -10.69 0.58
CA LYS A 76 -7.21 -11.38 -0.08
C LYS A 76 -6.84 -12.85 -0.27
N THR A 77 -7.72 -13.77 0.12
CA THR A 77 -7.49 -15.21 0.03
C THR A 77 -8.48 -15.88 -0.91
N LEU A 78 -8.03 -16.91 -1.62
CA LEU A 78 -8.90 -17.85 -2.32
C LEU A 78 -8.70 -19.26 -1.74
N LYS A 79 -9.78 -19.84 -1.19
CA LYS A 79 -9.83 -21.27 -0.83
C LYS A 79 -10.14 -22.07 -2.10
N GLU A 80 -9.61 -23.28 -2.18
CA GLU A 80 -9.44 -24.13 -3.37
C GLU A 80 -10.73 -24.39 -4.20
N GLU A 81 -11.22 -23.35 -4.89
CA GLU A 81 -12.40 -23.35 -5.74
C GLU A 81 -11.96 -23.06 -7.18
N ALA A 82 -11.82 -24.13 -7.97
CA ALA A 82 -11.20 -24.08 -9.30
C ALA A 82 -11.86 -23.07 -10.26
N MET A 83 -13.15 -22.78 -10.09
CA MET A 83 -13.88 -21.83 -10.95
C MET A 83 -13.46 -20.37 -10.74
N ALA A 84 -12.87 -20.01 -9.60
CA ALA A 84 -12.49 -18.62 -9.28
C ALA A 84 -10.97 -18.35 -9.37
N LEU A 85 -10.15 -19.39 -9.60
CA LEU A 85 -8.69 -19.25 -9.63
C LEU A 85 -8.20 -18.36 -10.78
N HIS A 86 -8.80 -18.51 -11.96
CA HIS A 86 -8.43 -17.71 -13.13
C HIS A 86 -8.60 -16.21 -12.85
N ASP A 87 -9.76 -15.82 -12.31
CA ASP A 87 -10.08 -14.43 -12.04
C ASP A 87 -9.21 -13.85 -10.91
N PHE A 88 -8.89 -14.66 -9.90
CA PHE A 88 -7.97 -14.30 -8.83
C PHE A 88 -6.55 -14.02 -9.37
N LEU A 89 -6.02 -14.89 -10.24
CA LEU A 89 -4.71 -14.68 -10.86
C LEU A 89 -4.70 -13.50 -11.84
N ALA A 90 -5.81 -13.28 -12.56
CA ALA A 90 -5.97 -12.13 -13.45
C ALA A 90 -5.96 -10.80 -12.66
N GLU A 91 -6.64 -10.74 -11.51
CA GLU A 91 -6.60 -9.59 -10.60
C GLU A 91 -5.16 -9.30 -10.15
N ALA A 92 -4.44 -10.32 -9.67
CA ALA A 92 -3.04 -10.19 -9.28
C ALA A 92 -2.16 -9.68 -10.44
N ALA A 93 -2.36 -10.19 -11.65
CA ALA A 93 -1.60 -9.79 -12.83
C ALA A 93 -1.82 -8.32 -13.19
N ILE A 94 -3.07 -7.84 -13.16
CA ILE A 94 -3.39 -6.43 -13.41
C ILE A 94 -2.69 -5.54 -12.36
N MET A 95 -2.76 -5.92 -11.08
CA MET A 95 -2.20 -5.11 -10.00
C MET A 95 -0.68 -4.99 -10.04
N LYS A 96 0.05 -5.93 -10.67
CA LYS A 96 1.50 -5.85 -10.86
C LYS A 96 1.93 -4.66 -11.71
N ASP A 97 1.08 -4.20 -12.62
CA ASP A 97 1.37 -3.06 -13.50
C ASP A 97 0.86 -1.72 -12.92
N LEU A 98 0.05 -1.74 -11.86
CA LEU A 98 -0.55 -0.54 -11.27
C LEU A 98 0.41 0.15 -10.29
N HIS A 99 0.91 1.31 -10.71
CA HIS A 99 1.78 2.16 -9.89
C HIS A 99 1.25 3.59 -9.86
N HIS A 100 0.41 3.90 -8.85
CA HIS A 100 -0.17 5.24 -8.71
C HIS A 100 -0.48 5.55 -7.23
N PRO A 101 -0.22 6.76 -6.74
CA PRO A 101 -0.33 7.10 -5.31
C PRO A 101 -1.77 7.16 -4.76
N ASN A 102 -2.76 6.85 -5.60
CA ASN A 102 -4.19 6.79 -5.25
C ASN A 102 -4.84 5.46 -5.65
N LEU A 103 -4.06 4.48 -6.09
CA LEU A 103 -4.51 3.10 -6.27
C LEU A 103 -3.87 2.26 -5.18
N VAL A 104 -4.59 1.24 -4.71
CA VAL A 104 -4.08 0.30 -3.70
C VAL A 104 -2.90 -0.45 -4.30
N GLN A 105 -1.75 -0.38 -3.62
CA GLN A 105 -0.52 -0.98 -4.10
C GLN A 105 -0.47 -2.49 -3.80
N LEU A 106 -0.20 -3.29 -4.84
CA LEU A 106 0.23 -4.68 -4.66
C LEU A 106 1.59 -4.70 -3.98
N MET A 107 1.75 -5.56 -2.97
CA MET A 107 3.02 -5.75 -2.27
C MET A 107 3.58 -7.17 -2.46
N GLY A 108 2.72 -8.15 -2.77
CA GLY A 108 3.16 -9.52 -3.02
C GLY A 108 1.99 -10.47 -3.25
N VAL A 109 2.31 -11.71 -3.60
CA VAL A 109 1.35 -12.80 -3.83
C VAL A 109 1.88 -14.10 -3.24
N CYS A 110 0.98 -15.02 -2.92
CA CYS A 110 1.30 -16.42 -2.62
C CYS A 110 0.51 -17.30 -3.58
N THR A 111 1.12 -17.73 -4.68
CA THR A 111 0.46 -18.46 -5.78
C THR A 111 1.02 -19.86 -6.03
N ARG A 112 2.09 -20.26 -5.33
CA ARG A 112 2.70 -21.60 -5.45
C ARG A 112 1.79 -22.76 -5.07
N GLU A 113 0.94 -22.56 -4.08
CA GLU A 113 0.03 -23.58 -3.55
C GLU A 113 -1.19 -22.93 -2.87
N PRO A 114 -2.33 -23.62 -2.70
CA PRO A 114 -3.46 -23.11 -1.94
C PRO A 114 -3.19 -23.04 -0.41
N PRO A 115 -3.93 -22.18 0.34
CA PRO A 115 -4.75 -21.08 -0.15
C PRO A 115 -3.93 -19.97 -0.80
N PHE A 116 -4.43 -19.40 -1.89
CA PHE A 116 -3.72 -18.35 -2.63
C PHE A 116 -3.95 -16.97 -2.03
N TYR A 117 -2.90 -16.13 -1.97
CA TYR A 117 -2.96 -14.78 -1.40
C TYR A 117 -2.61 -13.68 -2.41
N ILE A 118 -3.34 -12.56 -2.33
CA ILE A 118 -2.95 -11.25 -2.86
C ILE A 118 -2.74 -10.33 -1.66
N ILE A 119 -1.53 -9.78 -1.55
CA ILE A 119 -1.09 -8.98 -0.41
C ILE A 119 -0.97 -7.53 -0.87
N THR A 120 -1.69 -6.64 -0.20
CA THR A 120 -1.77 -5.21 -0.53
C THR A 120 -1.53 -4.35 0.70
N GLU A 121 -1.34 -3.05 0.50
CA GLU A 121 -1.26 -2.12 1.61
C GLU A 121 -2.58 -2.07 2.41
N TYR A 122 -2.46 -1.91 3.73
CA TYR A 122 -3.61 -1.79 4.60
C TYR A 122 -4.10 -0.34 4.69
N MET A 123 -5.36 -0.11 4.33
CA MET A 123 -6.02 1.20 4.43
C MET A 123 -6.68 1.37 5.80
N ASN A 124 -5.96 1.98 6.74
CA ASN A 124 -6.34 2.05 8.16
C ASN A 124 -7.64 2.80 8.50
N ARG A 125 -8.23 3.51 7.53
CA ARG A 125 -9.50 4.23 7.70
C ARG A 125 -10.69 3.55 7.00
N GLY A 126 -10.49 2.35 6.47
CA GLY A 126 -11.56 1.62 5.79
C GLY A 126 -11.94 2.23 4.45
N ASN A 127 -13.18 1.99 4.03
CA ASN A 127 -13.72 2.51 2.80
C ASN A 127 -14.12 4.01 2.94
N LEU A 128 -14.45 4.66 1.83
CA LEU A 128 -14.78 6.08 1.81
C LEU A 128 -16.23 6.40 2.19
N LEU A 129 -17.13 5.40 2.14
CA LEU A 129 -18.56 5.59 2.36
C LEU A 129 -18.90 5.67 3.85
N ASP A 130 -18.24 4.83 4.67
CA ASP A 130 -18.40 4.77 6.12
C ASP A 130 -17.64 5.90 6.85
#